data_AF-A0A1F2QWK3-F1
#
_entry.id   AF-A0A1F2QWK3-F1
#
_cell.length_a   1.000
_cell.length_b   1.000
_cell.length_c   1.000
_cell.angle_alpha   90.00
_cell.angle_beta   90.00
_cell.angle_gamma   90.00
#
_symmetry.space_group_name_H-M   'P 1'
#
loop_
_entity.id
_entity.type
_entity.pdbx_description
1 polymer ?
#
loop_
_entity_poly.entity_id
_entity_poly.type
_entity_poly.pdbx_seq_one_letter_code
_entity_poly.pdbx_strand_id
1 'polypeptide(L)'
;MADEDPDDPGSTLVRSGKSALTFTEMATFVRDLEARPTVRLLDDLPGLMALPDAKYNLVVLVLRKKTRPGGTERSAILERLLQLKSAEDPAVRARVQAFLDRPE
;
A
#
# COMPACT_ATOMS: atom_id res chain seq x y z
N MET A 1 22.40 1.38 19.26
CA MET A 1 22.73 0.77 17.96
C MET A 1 21.76 -0.38 17.78
N ALA A 2 20.84 -0.26 16.82
CA ALA A 2 20.01 -1.34 16.32
C ALA A 2 19.91 -1.11 14.82
N ASP A 3 20.79 -1.82 14.12
CA ASP A 3 20.75 -2.29 12.74
C ASP A 3 19.75 -1.58 11.82
N GLU A 4 20.16 -0.45 11.26
CA GLU A 4 19.62 0.02 9.99
C GLU A 4 20.37 -0.72 8.89
N ASP A 5 19.80 -1.81 8.37
CA ASP A 5 20.21 -2.36 7.08
C ASP A 5 20.12 -1.24 6.03
N PRO A 6 21.23 -0.78 5.44
CA PRO A 6 21.24 0.34 4.50
C PRO A 6 20.80 -0.05 3.08
N ASP A 7 20.32 -1.28 2.87
CA ASP A 7 20.04 -1.86 1.55
C ASP A 7 18.56 -2.20 1.27
N ASP A 8 17.62 -1.77 2.12
CA ASP A 8 16.21 -1.76 1.74
C ASP A 8 15.87 -0.33 1.26
N PRO A 9 15.66 -0.07 -0.04
CA PRO A 9 15.00 1.15 -0.52
C PRO A 9 13.51 1.16 -0.11
N GLY A 10 13.19 0.57 1.04
CA GLY A 10 11.89 0.39 1.61
C GLY A 10 11.35 1.72 2.08
N SER A 11 10.25 2.10 1.46
CA SER A 11 9.43 3.21 1.90
C SER A 11 9.25 3.23 3.42
N THR A 12 9.50 4.39 4.03
CA THR A 12 9.22 4.65 5.45
C THR A 12 7.78 4.34 5.84
N LEU A 13 6.84 4.44 4.88
CA LEU A 13 5.44 4.09 5.09
C LEU A 13 5.24 2.57 5.18
N VAL A 14 5.90 1.80 4.32
CA VAL A 14 5.86 0.33 4.37
C VAL A 14 6.52 -0.17 5.65
N ARG A 15 7.65 0.42 6.06
CA ARG A 15 8.31 0.10 7.34
C ARG A 15 7.40 0.42 8.53
N SER A 16 6.80 1.62 8.57
CA SER A 16 5.81 2.00 9.58
C SER A 16 4.64 1.02 9.64
N GLY A 17 4.09 0.65 8.47
CA GLY A 17 3.08 -0.38 8.34
C GLY A 17 3.52 -1.70 8.96
N LYS A 18 4.71 -2.22 8.61
CA LYS A 18 5.25 -3.47 9.17
C LYS A 18 5.40 -3.41 10.70
N SER A 19 5.89 -2.29 11.24
CA SER A 19 6.19 -2.12 12.67
C SER A 19 4.99 -1.75 13.56
N ALA A 20 3.88 -1.28 13.00
CA ALA A 20 2.70 -0.91 13.79
C ALA A 20 2.10 -2.12 14.53
N LEU A 21 2.07 -2.09 15.87
CA LEU A 21 1.52 -3.16 16.72
C LEU A 21 0.31 -2.69 17.52
N THR A 22 0.25 -1.40 17.83
CA THR A 22 -0.81 -0.78 18.62
C THR A 22 -1.86 -0.09 17.74
N PHE A 23 -3.04 0.15 18.33
CA PHE A 23 -4.11 0.89 17.66
C PHE A 23 -3.67 2.29 17.22
N THR A 24 -2.94 3.01 18.08
CA THR A 24 -2.45 4.37 17.78
C THR A 24 -1.47 4.37 16.61
N GLU A 25 -0.61 3.37 16.51
CA GLU A 25 0.33 3.23 15.39
C GLU A 25 -0.42 2.87 14.10
N MET A 26 -1.41 1.99 14.15
CA MET A 26 -2.26 1.67 12.99
C MET A 26 -3.04 2.90 12.51
N ALA A 27 -3.59 3.71 13.42
CA ALA A 27 -4.27 4.96 13.06
C ALA A 27 -3.30 5.98 12.45
N THR A 28 -2.05 6.02 12.92
CA THR A 28 -1.01 6.90 12.37
C THR A 28 -0.59 6.44 10.98
N PHE A 29 -0.37 5.13 10.79
CA PHE A 29 -0.09 4.53 9.48
C PHE A 29 -1.19 4.86 8.45
N VAL A 30 -2.47 4.74 8.83
CA VAL A 30 -3.59 5.10 7.94
C VAL A 30 -3.55 6.59 7.58
N ARG A 31 -3.34 7.47 8.55
CA ARG A 31 -3.24 8.92 8.31
C ARG A 31 -2.07 9.26 7.37
N ASP A 32 -0.92 8.64 7.59
CA ASP A 32 0.26 8.82 6.74
C ASP A 32 0.03 8.31 5.31
N LEU A 33 -0.70 7.19 5.16
CA LEU A 33 -1.08 6.63 3.87
C LEU A 33 -2.08 7.53 3.13
N GLU A 34 -3.04 8.13 3.84
CA GLU A 34 -4.00 9.07 3.25
C GLU A 34 -3.33 10.36 2.77
N ALA A 35 -2.41 10.90 3.57
CA ALA A 35 -1.65 12.12 3.28
C ALA A 35 -0.52 11.90 2.27
N ARG A 36 -0.19 10.65 1.93
CA ARG A 36 0.91 10.32 1.03
C ARG A 36 0.64 10.89 -0.38
N PRO A 37 1.59 11.66 -0.97
CA PRO A 37 1.50 12.09 -2.36
C PRO A 37 1.45 10.90 -3.31
N THR A 38 0.67 11.01 -4.40
CA THR A 38 0.44 9.91 -5.35
C THR A 38 1.73 9.26 -5.80
N VAL A 39 2.73 10.05 -6.25
CA VAL A 39 3.99 9.53 -6.79
C VAL A 39 4.67 8.57 -5.80
N ARG A 40 4.80 8.99 -4.54
CA ARG A 40 5.39 8.13 -3.50
C ARG A 40 4.50 6.93 -3.19
N LEU A 41 3.18 7.11 -3.15
CA LEU A 41 2.25 6.00 -2.94
C LEU A 41 2.43 4.91 -4.00
N LEU A 42 2.61 5.28 -5.28
CA LEU A 42 2.81 4.31 -6.37
C LEU A 42 4.10 3.49 -6.22
N ASP A 43 5.16 4.09 -5.68
CA ASP A 43 6.42 3.41 -5.35
C ASP A 43 6.24 2.48 -4.14
N ASP A 44 5.40 2.87 -3.18
CA ASP A 44 5.15 2.12 -1.95
C ASP A 44 4.20 0.92 -2.15
N LEU A 45 3.35 0.96 -3.19
CA LEU A 45 2.30 -0.04 -3.45
C LEU A 45 2.77 -1.51 -3.38
N PRO A 46 3.90 -1.94 -3.97
CA PRO A 46 4.36 -3.32 -3.86
C PRO A 46 4.54 -3.75 -2.40
N GLY A 47 5.18 -2.90 -1.60
CA GLY A 47 5.43 -3.16 -0.18
C GLY A 47 4.16 -3.11 0.66
N LEU A 48 3.23 -2.21 0.32
CA LEU A 48 1.93 -2.12 0.99
C LEU A 48 1.05 -3.35 0.73
N MET A 49 1.10 -3.89 -0.49
CA MET A 49 0.39 -5.13 -0.88
C MET A 49 0.98 -6.37 -0.22
N ALA A 50 2.25 -6.34 0.19
CA ALA A 50 2.92 -7.43 0.91
C ALA A 50 2.66 -7.42 2.43
N LEU A 51 1.99 -6.40 2.99
CA LEU A 51 1.75 -6.29 4.43
C LEU A 51 0.83 -7.41 4.98
N PRO A 52 0.91 -7.80 6.27
CA PRO A 52 -0.03 -8.76 6.87
C PRO A 52 -1.51 -8.37 6.69
N ASP A 53 -2.42 -9.35 6.66
CA ASP A 53 -3.82 -9.16 6.22
C ASP A 53 -4.57 -8.02 6.92
N ALA A 54 -4.39 -7.87 8.24
CA ALA A 54 -5.03 -6.79 9.00
C ALA A 54 -4.64 -5.40 8.46
N LYS A 55 -3.36 -5.21 8.12
CA LYS A 55 -2.81 -3.95 7.60
C LYS A 55 -3.10 -3.77 6.13
N TYR A 56 -3.08 -4.87 5.36
CA TYR A 56 -3.54 -4.87 3.98
C TYR A 56 -4.99 -4.37 3.87
N ASN A 57 -5.90 -4.80 4.74
CA ASN A 57 -7.28 -4.31 4.74
C ASN A 57 -7.37 -2.79 4.95
N LEU A 58 -6.52 -2.23 5.83
CA LEU A 58 -6.43 -0.77 6.01
C LEU A 58 -5.91 -0.07 4.75
N VAL A 59 -4.91 -0.65 4.08
CA VAL A 59 -4.41 -0.16 2.80
C VAL A 59 -5.52 -0.14 1.75
N VAL A 60 -6.28 -1.24 1.63
CA VAL A 60 -7.42 -1.33 0.70
C VAL A 60 -8.43 -0.22 0.97
N LEU A 61 -8.82 0.00 2.22
CA LEU A 61 -9.78 1.06 2.59
C LEU A 61 -9.32 2.46 2.12
N VAL A 62 -8.05 2.78 2.29
CA VAL A 62 -7.50 4.07 1.84
C VAL A 62 -7.38 4.14 0.32
N LEU A 63 -6.90 3.07 -0.32
CA LEU A 63 -6.79 3.02 -1.77
C LEU A 63 -8.16 3.16 -2.43
N ARG A 64 -9.21 2.52 -1.89
CA ARG A 64 -10.59 2.69 -2.34
C ARG A 64 -11.01 4.14 -2.36
N LYS A 65 -10.82 4.84 -1.24
CA LYS A 65 -11.10 6.27 -1.10
C LYS A 65 -10.36 7.11 -2.15
N LYS A 66 -9.10 6.80 -2.47
CA LYS A 66 -8.31 7.48 -3.51
C LYS A 66 -8.69 7.08 -4.95
N THR A 67 -9.19 5.86 -5.16
CA THR A 67 -9.64 5.34 -6.46
C THR A 67 -11.11 5.58 -6.76
N ARG A 68 -11.80 6.37 -5.94
CA ARG A 68 -13.21 6.73 -6.16
C ARG A 68 -13.43 7.33 -7.55
N PRO A 69 -14.62 7.14 -8.16
CA PRO A 69 -14.96 7.73 -9.45
C PRO A 69 -14.71 9.24 -9.47
N GLY A 70 -14.00 9.74 -10.48
CA GLY A 70 -13.64 11.16 -10.60
C GLY A 70 -12.36 11.59 -9.85
N GLY A 71 -11.70 10.68 -9.13
CA GLY A 71 -10.40 10.96 -8.52
C GLY A 71 -9.29 11.13 -9.57
N THR A 72 -8.51 12.20 -9.47
CA THR A 72 -7.37 12.48 -10.36
C THR A 72 -6.27 11.41 -10.25
N GLU A 73 -6.10 10.83 -9.06
CA GLU A 73 -5.09 9.80 -8.77
C GLU A 73 -5.51 8.39 -9.23
N ARG A 74 -6.81 8.19 -9.51
CA ARG A 74 -7.41 6.87 -9.75
C ARG A 74 -6.70 6.09 -10.85
N SER A 75 -6.54 6.71 -12.02
CA SER A 75 -5.98 6.04 -13.20
C SER A 75 -4.55 5.58 -12.95
N ALA A 76 -3.73 6.43 -12.32
CA ALA A 76 -2.34 6.11 -12.00
C ALA A 76 -2.22 4.95 -10.99
N ILE A 77 -3.07 4.95 -9.95
CA ILE A 77 -3.12 3.87 -8.96
C ILE A 77 -3.54 2.55 -9.62
N LEU A 78 -4.59 2.55 -10.44
CA LEU A 78 -5.06 1.34 -11.13
C LEU A 78 -4.03 0.82 -12.13
N GLU A 79 -3.39 1.69 -12.89
CA GLU A 79 -2.31 1.30 -13.81
C GLU A 79 -1.15 0.65 -13.07
N ARG A 80 -0.72 1.25 -11.95
CA ARG A 80 0.35 0.67 -11.12
C ARG A 80 -0.06 -0.67 -10.54
N LEU A 81 -1.30 -0.83 -10.06
CA LEU A 81 -1.81 -2.12 -9.61
C LEU A 81 -1.83 -3.15 -10.75
N LEU A 82 -2.21 -2.76 -11.96
CA LEU A 82 -2.15 -3.67 -13.12
C LEU A 82 -0.73 -4.15 -13.40
N GLN A 83 0.28 -3.27 -13.29
CA GLN A 83 1.70 -3.66 -13.42
C GLN A 83 2.10 -4.68 -12.34
N LEU A 84 1.58 -4.55 -11.12
CA LEU A 84 1.87 -5.47 -10.01
C LEU A 84 1.22 -6.85 -10.16
N LYS A 85 0.34 -7.07 -11.15
CA LYS A 85 -0.11 -8.43 -11.51
C LYS A 85 1.03 -9.31 -12.03
N SER A 86 2.09 -8.69 -12.55
CA SER A 86 3.30 -9.36 -13.00
C SER A 86 4.40 -9.38 -11.94
N ALA A 87 4.12 -8.99 -10.69
CA ALA A 87 5.10 -9.04 -9.60
C ALA A 87 5.55 -10.49 -9.32
N GLU A 88 6.81 -10.66 -8.92
CA GLU A 88 7.38 -11.98 -8.62
C GLU A 88 6.64 -12.64 -7.44
N ASP A 89 6.28 -11.85 -6.43
CA ASP A 89 5.58 -12.30 -5.23
C ASP A 89 4.12 -12.73 -5.54
N PRO A 90 3.77 -14.03 -5.35
CA PRO A 90 2.42 -14.52 -5.58
C PRO A 90 1.37 -13.93 -4.62
N ALA A 91 1.75 -13.56 -3.39
CA ALA A 91 0.83 -12.97 -2.41
C ALA A 91 0.44 -11.55 -2.83
N VAL A 92 1.41 -10.75 -3.30
CA VAL A 92 1.16 -9.43 -3.87
C VAL A 92 0.23 -9.54 -5.07
N ARG A 93 0.51 -10.46 -6.01
CA ARG A 93 -0.36 -10.68 -7.18
C ARG A 93 -1.79 -11.03 -6.80
N ALA A 94 -1.98 -11.98 -5.87
CA ALA A 94 -3.30 -12.40 -5.42
C ALA A 94 -4.09 -11.24 -4.79
N ARG A 95 -3.42 -10.42 -3.97
CA ARG A 95 -4.03 -9.25 -3.32
C ARG A 95 -4.38 -8.14 -4.29
N VAL A 96 -3.47 -7.81 -5.19
CA VAL A 96 -3.71 -6.87 -6.29
C VAL A 96 -4.89 -7.32 -7.14
N GLN A 97 -4.95 -8.60 -7.49
CA GLN A 97 -6.06 -9.18 -8.23
C GLN A 97 -7.37 -9.06 -7.44
N ALA A 98 -7.38 -9.40 -6.15
CA ALA A 98 -8.55 -9.26 -5.28
C ALA A 98 -9.03 -7.79 -5.14
N PHE A 99 -8.12 -6.82 -5.15
CA PHE A 99 -8.48 -5.40 -5.20
C PHE A 99 -9.15 -5.06 -6.53
N LEU A 100 -8.60 -5.49 -7.65
CA LEU A 100 -9.15 -5.15 -8.97
C LEU A 100 -10.49 -5.86 -9.28
N ASP A 101 -10.71 -7.08 -8.78
CA ASP A 101 -11.95 -7.84 -8.98
C ASP A 101 -13.15 -7.30 -8.22
N ARG A 102 -12.92 -6.41 -7.24
CA ARG A 102 -13.99 -5.73 -6.49
C ARG A 102 -14.05 -4.26 -6.90
N PRO A 103 -14.53 -3.88 -8.09
CA PRO A 103 -14.73 -2.47 -8.39
C PRO A 103 -15.76 -1.87 -7.42
N GLU A 104 -15.46 -0.68 -6.88
CA GLU A 104 -16.42 0.14 -6.11
C GLU A 104 -17.49 0.73 -7.05
#